data_AF-A0A8T7C5P5-F1
#
_entry.id   AF-A0A8T7C5P5-F1
#
_cell.length_a   1.000
_cell.length_b   1.000
_cell.length_c   1.000
_cell.angle_alpha   90.00
_cell.angle_beta   90.00
_cell.angle_gamma   90.00
#
_symmetry.space_group_name_H-M   'P 1'
#
loop_
_entity.id
_entity.type
_entity.pdbx_description
1 polymer ?
#
loop_
_entity_poly.entity_id
_entity_poly.type
_entity_poly.pdbx_seq_one_letter_code
_entity_poly.pdbx_strand_id
1 'polypeptide(L)'
;TTAGTNSGWINSLNWTSGGLTCETFYNFQAKARNGDGIETIIVPLGLQTTGACAIVDTDGDGVLDDVDNCITVINPDQRDSNGDGHGNFCDYDYDNNCVTQFPDLGIFGAAFGSVTGDANYNADTDRDNNGVVNFLDLGAPPNNFAGYFLAPPGPSADACVPEL
;
A
#
# COMPACT_ATOMS: atom_id res chain seq x y z
N THR A 1 -19.37 7.95 -10.82
CA THR A 1 -20.32 6.90 -10.39
C THR A 1 -19.56 5.60 -10.31
N THR A 2 -19.19 5.18 -9.10
CA THR A 2 -18.60 3.85 -8.84
C THR A 2 -19.64 2.77 -9.14
N ALA A 3 -19.21 1.65 -9.72
CA ALA A 3 -20.09 0.50 -9.94
C ALA A 3 -20.43 -0.13 -8.58
N GLY A 4 -21.67 0.04 -8.13
CA GLY A 4 -22.14 -0.52 -6.87
C GLY A 4 -22.55 -1.99 -7.00
N THR A 5 -22.53 -2.71 -5.87
CA THR A 5 -23.05 -4.08 -5.77
C THR A 5 -24.58 -4.06 -5.59
N ASN A 6 -25.31 -4.87 -6.35
CA ASN A 6 -26.76 -5.02 -6.18
C ASN A 6 -27.06 -5.91 -4.95
N SER A 7 -28.02 -5.52 -4.12
CA SER A 7 -28.49 -6.31 -2.97
C SER A 7 -29.16 -7.64 -3.36
N GLY A 8 -29.51 -7.81 -4.63
CA GLY A 8 -30.48 -8.79 -5.07
C GLY A 8 -31.89 -8.45 -4.57
N TRP A 9 -32.80 -9.42 -4.68
CA TRP A 9 -34.14 -9.32 -4.08
C TRP A 9 -34.11 -9.81 -2.64
N ILE A 10 -34.43 -8.93 -1.71
CA ILE A 10 -34.52 -9.24 -0.28
C ILE A 10 -35.97 -9.11 0.21
N ASN A 11 -36.30 -9.83 1.29
CA ASN A 11 -37.57 -9.70 2.03
C ASN A 11 -37.42 -8.91 3.34
N SER A 12 -36.23 -8.35 3.59
CA SER A 12 -35.92 -7.45 4.71
C SER A 12 -36.19 -6.00 4.32
N LEU A 13 -36.52 -5.16 5.30
CA LEU A 13 -36.63 -3.71 5.12
C LEU A 13 -35.28 -3.00 5.11
N ASN A 14 -34.21 -3.69 5.50
CA ASN A 14 -32.87 -3.14 5.63
C ASN A 14 -31.88 -3.93 4.77
N TRP A 15 -30.97 -3.20 4.13
CA TRP A 15 -29.78 -3.72 3.46
C TRP A 15 -28.58 -2.86 3.85
N THR A 16 -27.47 -3.51 4.16
CA THR A 16 -26.20 -2.86 4.46
C THR A 16 -25.25 -3.08 3.29
N SER A 17 -24.75 -2.00 2.72
CA SER A 17 -23.69 -2.04 1.72
C SER A 17 -22.33 -2.13 2.42
N GLY A 18 -21.48 -3.06 2.01
CA GLY A 18 -20.11 -3.23 2.51
C GLY A 18 -19.09 -3.09 1.39
N GLY A 19 -17.81 -2.90 1.75
CA GLY A 19 -16.72 -2.72 0.78
C GLY A 19 -16.76 -1.38 0.03
N LEU A 20 -17.41 -0.36 0.61
CA LEU A 20 -17.42 0.99 0.04
C LEU A 20 -16.13 1.72 0.40
N THR A 21 -15.59 2.48 -0.53
CA THR A 21 -14.48 3.41 -0.31
C THR A 21 -14.94 4.51 0.64
N CYS A 22 -14.07 4.93 1.57
CA CYS A 22 -14.34 6.06 2.46
C CYS A 22 -14.45 7.38 1.67
N GLU A 23 -15.01 8.43 2.29
CA GLU A 23 -15.14 9.79 1.71
C GLU A 23 -15.72 9.86 0.28
N THR A 24 -16.42 8.81 -0.13
CA THR A 24 -16.84 8.62 -1.51
C THR A 24 -18.35 8.74 -1.59
N PHE A 25 -18.81 9.44 -2.63
CA PHE A 25 -20.22 9.61 -2.91
C PHE A 25 -20.80 8.40 -3.65
N TYR A 26 -21.85 7.81 -3.08
CA TYR A 26 -22.61 6.71 -3.68
C TYR A 26 -24.08 7.10 -3.84
N ASN A 27 -24.65 6.77 -5.01
CA ASN A 27 -26.07 7.00 -5.28
C ASN A 27 -26.85 5.72 -5.00
N PHE A 28 -27.81 5.79 -4.08
CA PHE A 28 -28.63 4.63 -3.72
C PHE A 28 -29.99 4.71 -4.41
N GLN A 29 -30.47 3.54 -4.85
CA GLN A 29 -31.76 3.40 -5.49
C GLN A 29 -32.41 2.09 -5.05
N ALA A 30 -33.74 2.04 -5.04
CA ALA A 30 -34.49 0.85 -4.69
C ALA A 30 -35.66 0.60 -5.65
N LYS A 31 -36.06 -0.67 -5.78
CA LYS A 31 -37.33 -1.06 -6.41
C LYS A 31 -37.92 -2.25 -5.64
N ALA A 32 -39.23 -2.40 -5.70
CA ALA A 32 -39.96 -3.49 -5.07
C ALA A 32 -40.61 -4.39 -6.12
N ARG A 33 -40.99 -5.61 -5.73
CA ARG A 33 -41.83 -6.51 -6.53
C ARG A 33 -42.87 -7.22 -5.65
N ASN A 34 -44.05 -7.49 -6.19
CA ASN A 34 -45.07 -8.28 -5.49
C ASN A 34 -44.83 -9.80 -5.66
N GLY A 35 -45.71 -10.63 -5.10
CA GLY A 35 -45.63 -12.10 -5.20
C GLY A 35 -45.75 -12.66 -6.62
N ASP A 36 -46.32 -11.88 -7.54
CA ASP A 36 -46.47 -12.22 -8.95
C ASP A 36 -45.26 -11.80 -9.80
N GLY A 37 -44.24 -11.21 -9.18
CA GLY A 37 -43.05 -10.70 -9.86
C GLY A 37 -43.25 -9.35 -10.55
N ILE A 38 -44.36 -8.65 -10.31
CA ILE A 38 -44.59 -7.31 -10.86
C ILE A 38 -43.76 -6.29 -10.08
N GLU A 39 -42.88 -5.58 -10.79
CA GLU A 39 -41.94 -4.63 -10.21
C GLU A 39 -42.44 -3.19 -10.21
N THR A 40 -42.01 -2.39 -9.24
CA THR A 40 -42.14 -0.94 -9.28
C THR A 40 -41.05 -0.33 -10.17
N ILE A 41 -41.20 0.96 -10.50
CA ILE A 41 -40.08 1.75 -10.99
C ILE A 41 -38.95 1.83 -9.95
N ILE A 42 -37.76 2.19 -10.41
CA ILE A 42 -36.63 2.52 -9.55
C ILE A 42 -36.89 3.88 -8.88
N VAL A 43 -36.78 3.91 -7.56
CA VAL A 43 -36.90 5.11 -6.73
C VAL A 43 -35.50 5.52 -6.26
N PRO A 44 -35.04 6.75 -6.55
CA PRO A 44 -33.78 7.25 -6.00
C PRO A 44 -33.94 7.50 -4.50
N LEU A 45 -33.02 6.95 -3.71
CA LEU A 45 -32.92 7.20 -2.28
C LEU A 45 -31.95 8.36 -1.97
N GLY A 46 -31.19 8.79 -2.98
CA GLY A 46 -30.31 9.96 -2.91
C GLY A 46 -28.83 9.59 -2.80
N LEU A 47 -28.02 10.65 -2.72
CA LEU A 47 -26.58 10.59 -2.55
C LEU A 47 -26.25 10.39 -1.08
N GLN A 48 -25.41 9.42 -0.77
CA GLN A 48 -24.82 9.24 0.55
C GLN A 48 -23.31 9.28 0.43
N THR A 49 -22.66 9.82 1.45
CA THR A 49 -21.19 9.80 1.57
C THR A 49 -20.83 8.78 2.64
N THR A 50 -19.87 7.92 2.36
CA THR A 50 -19.24 7.11 3.41
C THR A 50 -18.54 8.00 4.43
N GLY A 51 -18.33 7.49 5.64
CA GLY A 51 -17.55 8.21 6.66
C GLY A 51 -16.14 8.52 6.17
N ALA A 52 -15.45 9.39 6.90
CA ALA A 52 -14.01 9.61 6.73
C ALA A 52 -13.27 8.27 6.75
N CYS A 53 -12.17 8.17 5.99
CA CYS A 53 -11.27 7.05 6.20
C CYS A 53 -10.85 7.03 7.66
N ALA A 54 -10.56 5.84 8.19
CA ALA A 54 -9.75 5.81 9.39
C ALA A 54 -8.45 6.50 8.99
N ILE A 55 -8.21 7.69 9.54
CA ILE A 55 -6.92 8.39 9.41
C ILE A 55 -5.93 7.61 10.26
N VAL A 56 -5.47 6.48 9.72
CA VAL A 56 -4.41 5.69 10.31
C VAL A 56 -3.14 6.13 9.62
N ASP A 57 -2.23 6.59 10.44
CA ASP A 57 -0.86 6.95 10.13
C ASP A 57 -0.09 6.25 11.26
N THR A 58 0.29 5.01 11.00
CA THR A 58 0.76 4.06 12.00
C THR A 58 2.10 4.49 12.57
N ASP A 59 2.95 5.15 11.78
CA ASP A 59 4.27 5.59 12.19
C ASP A 59 4.36 7.10 12.49
N GLY A 60 3.34 7.88 12.12
CA GLY A 60 3.22 9.29 12.44
C GLY A 60 4.03 10.21 11.51
N ASP A 61 4.34 9.77 10.30
CA ASP A 61 5.16 10.53 9.35
C ASP A 61 4.37 11.58 8.54
N GLY A 62 3.04 11.56 8.65
CA GLY A 62 2.11 12.46 7.97
C GLY A 62 1.54 11.91 6.67
N VAL A 63 1.90 10.68 6.28
CA VAL A 63 1.32 9.90 5.19
C VAL A 63 0.38 8.86 5.79
N LEU A 64 -0.79 8.68 5.17
CA LEU A 64 -1.76 7.72 5.68
C LEU A 64 -1.38 6.31 5.23
N ASP A 65 -1.65 5.31 6.07
CA ASP A 65 -1.34 3.89 5.81
C ASP A 65 -1.86 3.38 4.45
N ASP A 66 -2.92 4.00 3.90
CA ASP A 66 -3.52 3.60 2.61
C ASP A 66 -2.76 4.13 1.38
N VAL A 67 -1.79 5.01 1.58
CA VAL A 67 -0.92 5.58 0.55
C VAL A 67 0.55 5.64 0.97
N ASP A 68 0.90 5.04 2.11
CA ASP A 68 2.24 5.01 2.69
C ASP A 68 3.06 3.83 2.17
N ASN A 69 4.20 4.09 1.54
CA ASN A 69 5.10 3.05 1.06
C ASN A 69 5.97 2.41 2.16
N CYS A 70 5.87 2.87 3.42
CA CYS A 70 6.48 2.29 4.61
C CYS A 70 5.65 2.47 5.89
N ILE A 71 4.47 1.83 5.99
CA ILE A 71 3.46 1.90 7.08
C ILE A 71 4.02 1.91 8.53
N THR A 72 5.22 1.38 8.76
CA THR A 72 5.81 1.27 10.11
C THR A 72 7.14 2.00 10.28
N VAL A 73 7.63 2.72 9.26
CA VAL A 73 8.96 3.33 9.24
C VAL A 73 8.90 4.74 8.67
N ILE A 74 8.93 5.72 9.58
CA ILE A 74 8.82 7.16 9.27
C ILE A 74 9.68 7.55 8.06
N ASN A 75 9.03 7.92 6.96
CA ASN A 75 9.66 8.40 5.73
C ASN A 75 8.77 9.43 5.00
N PRO A 76 8.64 10.67 5.53
CA PRO A 76 7.73 11.67 4.98
C PRO A 76 7.97 12.08 3.52
N ASP A 77 9.17 11.79 2.99
CA ASP A 77 9.52 12.03 1.58
C ASP A 77 9.09 10.89 0.64
N GLN A 78 8.63 9.76 1.20
CA GLN A 78 8.10 8.58 0.51
C GLN A 78 9.02 8.12 -0.63
N ARG A 79 10.35 8.20 -0.41
CA ARG A 79 11.30 7.83 -1.45
C ARG A 79 11.19 6.35 -1.78
N ASP A 80 10.97 6.09 -3.06
CA ASP A 80 10.97 4.77 -3.69
C ASP A 80 11.74 4.91 -5.01
N SER A 81 12.97 4.37 -5.02
CA SER A 81 13.94 4.59 -6.10
C SER A 81 13.76 3.63 -7.28
N ASN A 82 13.14 2.47 -7.03
CA ASN A 82 12.92 1.43 -8.04
C ASN A 82 11.47 1.46 -8.57
N GLY A 83 10.54 2.08 -7.85
CA GLY A 83 9.15 2.30 -8.23
C GLY A 83 8.25 1.08 -8.02
N ASP A 84 8.61 0.17 -7.11
CA ASP A 84 7.88 -1.07 -6.86
C ASP A 84 6.74 -0.91 -5.83
N GLY A 85 6.62 0.26 -5.20
CA GLY A 85 5.61 0.56 -4.19
C GLY A 85 6.09 0.35 -2.74
N HIS A 86 7.33 -0.08 -2.54
CA HIS A 86 7.98 -0.19 -1.24
C HIS A 86 9.02 0.94 -1.07
N GLY A 87 8.91 1.68 0.03
CA GLY A 87 9.82 2.80 0.26
C GLY A 87 11.23 2.32 0.61
N ASN A 88 12.25 3.04 0.16
CA ASN A 88 13.67 2.76 0.44
C ASN A 88 13.97 2.58 1.94
N PHE A 89 13.16 3.18 2.82
CA PHE A 89 13.32 3.06 4.28
C PHE A 89 12.90 1.69 4.84
N CYS A 90 12.04 0.94 4.17
CA CYS A 90 11.53 -0.34 4.63
C CYS A 90 11.70 -1.45 3.59
N ASP A 91 12.37 -1.14 2.48
CA ASP A 91 12.71 -2.10 1.44
C ASP A 91 14.17 -2.58 1.57
N TYR A 92 14.31 -3.89 1.73
CA TYR A 92 15.57 -4.62 1.75
C TYR A 92 15.59 -5.77 0.72
N ASP A 93 14.58 -5.83 -0.16
CA ASP A 93 14.39 -6.82 -1.23
C ASP A 93 14.87 -6.23 -2.56
N TYR A 94 16.19 -6.03 -2.69
CA TYR A 94 16.79 -5.30 -3.80
C TYR A 94 16.74 -6.02 -5.17
N ASP A 95 16.24 -7.26 -5.23
CA ASP A 95 15.92 -7.94 -6.50
C ASP A 95 14.41 -8.09 -6.76
N ASN A 96 13.57 -7.45 -5.94
CA ASN A 96 12.12 -7.33 -6.08
C ASN A 96 11.44 -8.70 -6.26
N ASN A 97 11.87 -9.71 -5.49
CA ASN A 97 11.36 -11.07 -5.56
C ASN A 97 10.33 -11.40 -4.45
N CYS A 98 10.00 -10.40 -3.63
CA CYS A 98 9.14 -10.42 -2.44
C CYS A 98 9.69 -11.16 -1.22
N VAL A 99 11.00 -11.39 -1.15
CA VAL A 99 11.66 -11.91 0.05
C VAL A 99 13.04 -11.31 0.25
N THR A 100 13.27 -10.68 1.39
CA THR A 100 14.61 -10.23 1.79
C THR A 100 15.48 -11.41 2.25
N GLN A 101 16.54 -11.73 1.54
CA GLN A 101 17.43 -12.87 1.80
C GLN A 101 18.89 -12.62 1.34
N PHE A 102 19.74 -13.64 1.40
CA PHE A 102 21.17 -13.47 1.09
C PHE A 102 21.48 -12.89 -0.31
N PRO A 103 20.72 -13.18 -1.38
CA PRO A 103 20.85 -12.48 -2.65
C PRO A 103 20.79 -10.95 -2.54
N ASP A 104 19.86 -10.41 -1.76
CA ASP A 104 19.69 -8.97 -1.56
C ASP A 104 20.89 -8.36 -0.84
N LEU A 105 21.40 -9.04 0.18
CA LEU A 105 22.65 -8.64 0.82
C LEU A 105 23.84 -8.68 -0.15
N GLY A 106 23.80 -9.58 -1.15
CA GLY A 106 24.75 -9.62 -2.25
C GLY A 106 24.67 -8.38 -3.14
N ILE A 107 23.47 -7.89 -3.43
CA ILE A 107 23.24 -6.66 -4.21
C ILE A 107 23.75 -5.43 -3.44
N PHE A 108 23.42 -5.35 -2.15
CA PHE A 108 23.99 -4.36 -1.25
C PHE A 108 25.52 -4.40 -1.26
N GLY A 109 26.10 -5.60 -1.11
CA GLY A 109 27.54 -5.82 -1.12
C GLY A 109 28.22 -5.41 -2.44
N ALA A 110 27.53 -5.54 -3.57
CA ALA A 110 28.04 -5.11 -4.88
C ALA A 110 28.12 -3.58 -5.01
N ALA A 111 27.23 -2.85 -4.32
CA ALA A 111 27.21 -1.39 -4.28
C ALA A 111 28.01 -0.80 -3.12
N PHE A 112 28.40 -1.59 -2.12
CA PHE A 112 29.07 -1.09 -0.91
C PHE A 112 30.34 -0.29 -1.21
N GLY A 113 30.42 0.91 -0.65
CA GLY A 113 31.51 1.87 -0.83
C GLY A 113 31.43 2.69 -2.12
N SER A 114 30.40 2.48 -2.95
CA SER A 114 30.13 3.34 -4.11
C SER A 114 29.52 4.67 -3.67
N VAL A 115 29.70 5.68 -4.51
CA VAL A 115 29.05 6.99 -4.38
C VAL A 115 28.22 7.30 -5.61
N THR A 116 27.29 8.27 -5.51
CA THR A 116 26.48 8.70 -6.65
C THR A 116 27.35 9.03 -7.87
N GLY A 117 27.08 8.33 -8.98
CA GLY A 117 27.83 8.46 -10.24
C GLY A 117 28.82 7.34 -10.53
N ASP A 118 29.11 6.48 -9.54
CA ASP A 118 29.85 5.25 -9.79
C ASP A 118 29.01 4.26 -10.60
N ALA A 119 29.69 3.42 -11.40
CA ALA A 119 29.02 2.44 -12.27
C ALA A 119 28.25 1.36 -11.49
N ASN A 120 28.64 1.08 -10.24
CA ASN A 120 28.02 0.12 -9.35
C ASN A 120 27.18 0.78 -8.25
N TYR A 121 26.93 2.08 -8.33
CA TYR A 121 26.01 2.75 -7.42
C TYR A 121 24.59 2.25 -7.67
N ASN A 122 23.94 1.76 -6.60
CA ASN A 122 22.53 1.44 -6.60
C ASN A 122 21.85 2.39 -5.61
N ALA A 123 20.93 3.23 -6.10
CA ALA A 123 20.20 4.18 -5.26
C ALA A 123 19.34 3.47 -4.21
N ASP A 124 18.93 2.24 -4.50
CA ASP A 124 18.09 1.45 -3.61
C ASP A 124 18.83 1.01 -2.34
N THR A 125 20.15 0.84 -2.46
CA THR A 125 21.03 0.48 -1.35
C THR A 125 21.62 1.70 -0.64
N ASP A 126 21.32 2.92 -1.08
CA ASP A 126 21.60 4.19 -0.38
C ASP A 126 20.33 4.66 0.36
N ARG A 127 20.08 4.05 1.51
CA ARG A 127 18.84 4.20 2.28
C ARG A 127 18.73 5.57 2.94
N ASP A 128 19.81 6.18 3.38
CA ASP A 128 19.76 7.52 3.95
C ASP A 128 19.87 8.65 2.89
N ASN A 129 20.10 8.28 1.63
CA ASN A 129 20.19 9.18 0.47
C ASN A 129 21.27 10.26 0.64
N ASN A 130 22.37 9.90 1.29
CA ASN A 130 23.52 10.77 1.44
C ASN A 130 24.46 10.70 0.22
N GLY A 131 24.17 9.83 -0.74
CA GLY A 131 24.93 9.59 -1.96
C GLY A 131 26.06 8.59 -1.79
N VAL A 132 26.11 7.82 -0.70
CA VAL A 132 27.18 6.88 -0.36
C VAL A 132 26.62 5.60 0.25
N VAL A 133 26.75 4.47 -0.46
CA VAL A 133 26.35 3.16 0.07
C VAL A 133 27.37 2.68 1.09
N ASN A 134 26.98 2.56 2.35
CA ASN A 134 27.85 2.15 3.44
C ASN A 134 27.07 1.45 4.58
N PHE A 135 27.74 1.14 5.69
CA PHE A 135 27.12 0.33 6.76
C PHE A 135 25.91 1.01 7.44
N LEU A 136 25.75 2.33 7.29
CA LEU A 136 24.58 3.06 7.79
C LEU A 136 23.31 2.66 7.03
N ASP A 137 23.42 2.31 5.75
CA ASP A 137 22.29 1.94 4.89
C ASP A 137 21.67 0.58 5.23
N LEU A 138 22.44 -0.31 5.86
CA LEU A 138 21.91 -1.56 6.41
C LEU A 138 20.90 -1.34 7.55
N GLY A 139 20.83 -0.13 8.11
CA GLY A 139 19.89 0.26 9.14
C GLY A 139 20.25 -0.19 10.55
N ALA A 140 19.43 0.26 11.50
CA ALA A 140 19.50 -0.13 12.91
C ALA A 140 18.24 -0.91 13.31
N PRO A 141 18.32 -1.90 14.22
CA PRO A 141 17.15 -2.63 14.67
C PRO A 141 16.05 -1.70 15.23
N PRO A 142 14.76 -1.99 15.00
CA PRO A 142 14.24 -3.15 14.25
C PRO A 142 14.26 -2.98 12.72
N ASN A 143 14.44 -1.75 12.23
CA ASN A 143 14.34 -1.42 10.80
C ASN A 143 15.71 -1.55 10.12
N ASN A 144 16.19 -2.78 10.05
CA ASN A 144 17.45 -3.16 9.42
C ASN A 144 17.31 -4.46 8.64
N PHE A 145 18.28 -4.78 7.78
CA PHE A 145 18.27 -5.99 6.97
C PHE A 145 17.95 -7.27 7.79
N ALA A 146 18.49 -7.38 9.01
CA ALA A 146 18.25 -8.53 9.88
C ALA A 146 16.80 -8.62 10.40
N GLY A 147 16.12 -7.49 10.59
CA GLY A 147 14.71 -7.43 10.96
C GLY A 147 13.78 -7.89 9.83
N TYR A 148 14.24 -7.80 8.58
CA TYR A 148 13.51 -8.17 7.38
C TYR A 148 13.90 -9.54 6.80
N PHE A 149 14.93 -10.20 7.34
CA PHE A 149 15.41 -11.47 6.78
C PHE A 149 14.32 -12.55 6.75
N LEU A 150 14.07 -13.11 5.57
CA LEU A 150 12.99 -14.06 5.22
C LEU A 150 11.57 -13.47 5.32
N ALA A 151 11.44 -12.15 5.34
CA ALA A 151 10.17 -11.43 5.26
C ALA A 151 10.06 -10.69 3.90
N PRO A 152 8.84 -10.35 3.46
CA PRO A 152 8.65 -9.42 2.35
C PRO A 152 9.12 -8.00 2.73
N PRO A 153 9.38 -7.13 1.74
CA PRO A 153 9.62 -5.71 1.99
C PRO A 153 8.40 -5.01 2.62
N GLY A 154 8.60 -3.82 3.20
CA GLY A 154 7.52 -3.01 3.77
C GLY A 154 7.32 -3.16 5.29
N PRO A 155 6.09 -3.30 5.82
CA PRO A 155 4.82 -3.22 5.10
C PRO A 155 4.60 -1.85 4.44
N SER A 156 3.83 -1.84 3.35
CA SER A 156 3.43 -0.68 2.55
C SER A 156 1.94 -0.76 2.21
N ALA A 157 1.39 0.31 1.65
CA ALA A 157 0.02 0.37 1.14
C ALA A 157 -0.22 -0.62 0.00
N ASP A 158 0.79 -0.82 -0.86
CA ASP A 158 0.77 -1.81 -1.93
C ASP A 158 1.25 -3.18 -1.46
N ALA A 159 0.72 -4.24 -2.08
CA ALA A 159 1.21 -5.59 -1.84
C ALA A 159 2.44 -5.83 -2.71
N CYS A 160 3.44 -6.54 -2.18
CA CYS A 160 4.58 -6.92 -2.99
C CYS A 160 4.16 -7.80 -4.18
N VAL A 161 4.61 -7.43 -5.37
CA VAL A 161 4.40 -8.16 -6.63
C VAL A 161 5.77 -8.50 -7.22
N PRO A 162 6.16 -9.79 -7.28
CA PRO A 162 7.47 -10.15 -7.82
C PRO A 162 7.60 -9.70 -9.28
N GLU A 163 8.71 -9.07 -9.64
CA GLU A 163 9.02 -8.81 -11.05
C GLU A 163 9.33 -10.13 -11.79
N LEU A 164 8.78 -10.29 -13.01
CA LEU A 164 8.85 -11.52 -13.82
C LEU A 164 10.08 -11.59 -14.74
#